data_AF-A0A261SMX1-F1
#
_entry.id   AF-A0A261SMX1-F1
#
_cell.length_a   1.000
_cell.length_b   1.000
_cell.length_c   1.000
_cell.angle_alpha   90.00
_cell.angle_beta   90.00
_cell.angle_gamma   90.00
#
_symmetry.space_group_name_H-M   'P 1'
#
loop_
_entity.id
_entity.type
_entity.pdbx_description
1 polymer ?
#
loop_
_entity_poly.entity_id
_entity_poly.type
_entity_poly.pdbx_seq_one_letter_code
_entity_poly.pdbx_strand_id
1 'polypeptide(L)'
;MRIWAVTDSEASHAGSAFWAPDALAIARTRESECALGLLGVDIARTRLAIPDGDVTQHEDDLAAHLATSFSHGDIVIAPWRLDGHPDHEATARAGLWASKAQGCQFLEVPIWGWHWADPVRGDFPWDRAVRVALSRADLQAKARAIQAFRSQLEPDPSTGFPAILPDFVLVRFHRSFEVVLR
;
A
#
# COMPACT_ATOMS: atom_id res chain seq x y z
N MET A 1 14.31 8.07 -2.54
CA MET A 1 13.45 7.22 -1.67
C MET A 1 13.33 5.83 -2.32
N ARG A 2 12.98 4.78 -1.58
CA ARG A 2 12.77 3.44 -2.14
C ARG A 2 11.37 2.91 -1.78
N ILE A 3 10.76 2.16 -2.67
CA ILE A 3 9.50 1.45 -2.43
C ILE A 3 9.66 0.00 -2.85
N TRP A 4 9.24 -0.92 -1.99
CA TRP A 4 9.10 -2.33 -2.31
C TRP A 4 7.64 -2.64 -2.60
N ALA A 5 7.34 -2.95 -3.86
CA ALA A 5 6.04 -3.49 -4.24
C ALA A 5 6.08 -5.01 -4.02
N VAL A 6 5.45 -5.46 -2.93
CA VAL A 6 5.51 -6.85 -2.46
C VAL A 6 4.79 -7.78 -3.43
N THR A 7 3.55 -7.44 -3.79
CA THR A 7 2.72 -8.12 -4.79
C THR A 7 2.35 -7.12 -5.90
N ASP A 8 1.79 -7.59 -7.01
CA ASP A 8 1.13 -6.70 -7.98
C ASP A 8 -0.39 -6.67 -7.81
N SER A 9 -0.89 -7.29 -6.74
CA SER A 9 -2.30 -7.44 -6.41
C SER A 9 -3.12 -8.16 -7.50
N GLU A 10 -2.47 -9.04 -8.26
CA GLU A 10 -2.99 -9.68 -9.47
C GLU A 10 -4.14 -10.67 -9.26
N ALA A 11 -4.45 -11.06 -8.01
CA ALA A 11 -5.56 -11.96 -7.69
C ALA A 11 -6.91 -11.24 -7.49
N SER A 12 -6.90 -9.91 -7.42
CA SER A 12 -8.09 -9.08 -7.14
C SER A 12 -9.23 -9.13 -8.17
N HIS A 13 -9.01 -9.61 -9.40
CA HIS A 13 -10.01 -9.65 -10.49
C HIS A 13 -10.42 -11.08 -10.87
N ALA A 14 -10.81 -11.88 -9.87
CA ALA A 14 -11.19 -13.28 -10.08
C ALA A 14 -12.29 -13.43 -11.14
N GLY A 15 -12.03 -14.27 -12.15
CA GLY A 15 -12.97 -14.57 -13.24
C GLY A 15 -13.02 -13.54 -14.37
N SER A 16 -12.19 -12.49 -14.33
CA SER A 16 -12.10 -11.50 -15.40
C SER A 16 -11.52 -12.07 -16.69
N ALA A 17 -12.18 -11.79 -17.82
CA ALA A 17 -11.63 -12.08 -19.14
C ALA A 17 -10.67 -10.98 -19.64
N PHE A 18 -10.77 -9.77 -19.08
CA PHE A 18 -9.88 -8.64 -19.42
C PHE A 18 -8.65 -8.60 -18.52
N TRP A 19 -8.85 -8.88 -17.23
CA TRP A 19 -7.81 -8.81 -16.21
C TRP A 19 -7.36 -10.20 -15.77
N ALA A 20 -6.83 -10.99 -16.72
CA ALA A 20 -6.08 -12.19 -16.37
C ALA A 20 -4.88 -11.79 -15.46
N PRO A 21 -4.50 -12.63 -14.47
CA PRO A 21 -3.49 -12.25 -13.47
C PRO A 21 -2.20 -11.67 -14.05
N ASP A 22 -1.60 -12.31 -15.06
CA ASP A 22 -0.37 -11.82 -15.70
C ASP A 22 -0.55 -10.46 -16.37
N ALA A 23 -1.69 -10.26 -17.06
CA ALA A 23 -2.01 -8.99 -17.71
C ALA A 23 -2.25 -7.88 -16.68
N LEU A 24 -2.93 -8.22 -15.57
CA LEU A 24 -3.20 -7.30 -14.48
C LEU A 24 -1.91 -6.90 -13.74
N ALA A 25 -0.99 -7.83 -13.51
CA ALA A 25 0.32 -7.55 -12.90
C ALA A 25 1.14 -6.55 -13.74
N ILE A 26 1.18 -6.75 -15.06
CA ILE A 26 1.84 -5.82 -16.00
C ILE A 26 1.18 -4.44 -15.95
N ALA A 27 -0.16 -4.40 -15.99
CA ALA A 27 -0.90 -3.15 -15.93
C ALA A 27 -0.59 -2.40 -14.64
N ARG A 28 -0.67 -3.06 -13.47
CA ARG A 28 -0.46 -2.43 -12.17
C ARG A 28 0.96 -2.00 -11.90
N THR A 29 1.95 -2.73 -12.42
CA THR A 29 3.32 -2.24 -12.44
C THR A 29 3.39 -0.89 -13.16
N ARG A 30 2.83 -0.77 -14.37
CA ARG A 30 2.81 0.49 -15.13
C ARG A 30 2.00 1.60 -14.45
N GLU A 31 0.84 1.27 -13.89
CA GLU A 31 0.00 2.22 -13.16
C GLU A 31 0.75 2.79 -11.95
N SER A 32 1.41 1.93 -11.17
CA SER A 32 2.18 2.35 -10.01
C SER A 32 3.41 3.19 -10.40
N GLU A 33 4.14 2.82 -11.45
CA GLU A 33 5.27 3.62 -11.97
C GLU A 33 4.82 5.01 -12.45
N CYS A 34 3.69 5.07 -13.16
CA CYS A 34 3.06 6.33 -13.57
C CYS A 34 2.66 7.18 -12.35
N ALA A 35 2.00 6.57 -11.36
CA ALA A 35 1.59 7.24 -10.13
C ALA A 35 2.79 7.83 -9.38
N LEU A 36 3.88 7.07 -9.24
CA LEU A 36 5.10 7.54 -8.58
C LEU A 36 5.76 8.71 -9.32
N GLY A 37 5.81 8.66 -10.65
CA GLY A 37 6.33 9.76 -11.47
C GLY A 37 5.55 11.08 -11.30
N LEU A 38 4.27 11.01 -10.91
CA LEU A 38 3.43 12.19 -10.68
C LEU A 38 3.62 12.84 -9.31
N LEU A 39 4.28 12.16 -8.36
CA LEU A 39 4.53 12.67 -7.01
C LEU A 39 5.67 13.69 -6.95
N GLY A 40 6.47 13.83 -8.01
CA GLY A 40 7.53 14.85 -8.10
C GLY A 40 8.74 14.57 -7.21
N VAL A 41 8.91 13.32 -6.76
CA VAL A 41 10.05 12.87 -5.95
C VAL A 41 10.71 11.67 -6.63
N ASP A 42 12.03 11.56 -6.48
CA ASP A 42 12.79 10.44 -7.04
C ASP A 42 12.61 9.19 -6.16
N ILE A 43 11.94 8.18 -6.73
CA ILE A 43 11.57 6.94 -6.06
C ILE A 43 12.06 5.76 -6.88
N ALA A 44 12.99 4.99 -6.32
CA ALA A 44 13.35 3.69 -6.86
C ALA A 44 12.32 2.64 -6.40
N ARG A 45 11.50 2.14 -7.34
CA ARG A 45 10.56 1.03 -7.11
C ARG A 45 11.27 -0.31 -7.33
N THR A 46 11.13 -1.23 -6.39
CA THR A 46 11.58 -2.62 -6.51
C THR A 46 10.35 -3.52 -6.45
N ARG A 47 10.11 -4.30 -7.51
CA ARG A 47 9.06 -5.32 -7.55
C ARG A 47 9.60 -6.63 -6.97
N LEU A 48 8.91 -7.18 -5.97
CA LEU A 48 9.29 -8.46 -5.35
C LEU A 48 8.53 -9.65 -5.94
N ALA A 49 7.34 -9.43 -6.51
CA ALA A 49 6.56 -10.45 -7.20
C ALA A 49 6.18 -11.65 -6.31
N ILE A 50 5.95 -11.41 -5.02
CA ILE A 50 5.34 -12.40 -4.15
C ILE A 50 3.88 -12.57 -4.61
N PRO A 51 3.35 -13.81 -4.71
CA PRO A 51 1.98 -14.02 -5.18
C PRO A 51 0.97 -13.28 -4.29
N ASP A 52 0.03 -12.59 -4.93
CA ASP A 52 -1.05 -11.88 -4.23
C ASP A 52 -1.93 -12.83 -3.42
N GLY A 53 -2.11 -12.52 -2.13
CA GLY A 53 -2.80 -13.35 -1.15
C GLY A 53 -1.91 -14.32 -0.37
N ASP A 54 -0.64 -14.49 -0.75
CA ASP A 54 0.27 -15.47 -0.17
C ASP A 54 1.46 -14.86 0.60
N VAL A 55 1.48 -13.55 0.86
CA VAL A 55 2.63 -12.90 1.51
C VAL A 55 2.93 -13.49 2.89
N THR A 56 1.92 -14.00 3.59
CA THR A 56 2.10 -14.70 4.88
C THR A 56 3.03 -15.92 4.76
N GLN A 57 2.98 -16.65 3.64
CA GLN A 57 3.85 -17.82 3.42
C GLN A 57 5.31 -17.43 3.14
N HIS A 58 5.55 -16.16 2.79
CA HIS A 58 6.85 -15.62 2.42
C HIS A 58 7.37 -14.58 3.42
N GLU A 59 6.76 -14.47 4.60
CA GLU A 59 7.05 -13.40 5.57
C GLU A 59 8.52 -13.39 6.01
N ASP A 60 9.08 -14.56 6.33
CA ASP A 60 10.48 -14.69 6.78
C ASP A 60 11.47 -14.34 5.65
N ASP A 61 11.21 -14.80 4.43
CA ASP A 61 12.03 -14.50 3.25
C ASP A 61 11.98 -13.01 2.91
N LEU A 62 10.78 -12.40 2.98
CA LEU A 62 10.58 -10.98 2.81
C LEU A 62 11.34 -10.18 3.87
N ALA A 63 11.26 -10.58 5.14
CA ALA A 63 11.95 -9.92 6.24
C ALA A 63 13.48 -9.96 6.06
N ALA A 64 14.03 -11.13 5.71
CA ALA A 64 15.44 -11.30 5.43
C ALA A 64 15.89 -10.44 4.23
N HIS A 65 15.11 -10.44 3.14
CA HIS A 65 15.40 -9.62 1.97
C HIS A 65 15.42 -8.12 2.30
N LEU A 66 14.38 -7.61 2.97
CA LEU A 66 14.29 -6.21 3.36
C LEU A 66 15.46 -5.78 4.25
N ALA A 67 15.85 -6.62 5.21
CA ALA A 67 16.96 -6.33 6.11
C ALA A 67 18.30 -6.15 5.38
N THR A 68 18.50 -6.74 4.21
CA THR A 68 19.72 -6.51 3.39
C THR A 68 19.77 -5.12 2.75
N SER A 69 18.63 -4.45 2.65
CA SER A 69 18.49 -3.16 1.95
C SER A 69 18.34 -1.97 2.88
N PHE A 70 18.02 -2.18 4.16
CA PHE A 70 17.83 -1.12 5.14
C PHE A 70 19.17 -0.71 5.78
N SER A 71 19.27 0.56 6.15
CA SER A 71 20.41 1.13 6.88
C SER A 71 19.98 1.67 8.24
N HIS A 72 20.91 1.66 9.20
CA HIS A 72 20.67 2.22 10.53
C HIS A 72 20.22 3.68 10.44
N GLY A 73 19.12 4.00 11.14
CA GLY A 73 18.53 5.34 11.14
C GLY A 73 17.53 5.61 10.00
N ASP A 74 17.33 4.68 9.07
CA ASP A 74 16.25 4.78 8.08
C ASP A 74 14.88 4.86 8.76
N ILE A 75 13.93 5.49 8.08
CA ILE A 75 12.50 5.42 8.44
C ILE A 75 11.83 4.47 7.46
N VAL A 76 11.32 3.37 7.98
CA VAL A 76 10.57 2.36 7.23
C VAL A 76 9.09 2.58 7.47
N ILE A 77 8.32 2.69 6.39
CA ILE A 77 6.87 2.84 6.45
C ILE A 77 6.24 1.62 5.79
N ALA A 78 5.34 0.94 6.49
CA ALA A 78 4.60 -0.21 5.98
C ALA A 78 3.11 -0.11 6.35
N PRO A 79 2.23 -0.95 5.78
CA PRO A 79 0.84 -1.03 6.22
C PRO A 79 0.71 -1.27 7.73
N TRP A 80 -0.47 -1.02 8.30
CA TRP A 80 -0.72 -1.32 9.70
C TRP A 80 -0.71 -2.84 9.96
N ARG A 81 -0.04 -3.30 11.02
CA ARG A 81 0.03 -4.74 11.36
C ARG A 81 -1.31 -5.36 11.75
N LEU A 82 -2.34 -4.54 11.95
CA LEU A 82 -3.70 -4.99 12.20
C LEU A 82 -4.66 -4.41 11.16
N ASP A 83 -4.21 -4.20 9.91
CA ASP A 83 -4.99 -3.51 8.89
C ASP A 83 -6.21 -4.30 8.38
N GLY A 84 -6.28 -5.60 8.68
CA GLY A 84 -7.39 -6.49 8.30
C GLY A 84 -7.21 -7.18 6.94
N HIS A 85 -6.10 -6.94 6.23
CA HIS A 85 -5.71 -7.69 5.04
C HIS A 85 -4.47 -8.54 5.33
N PRO A 86 -4.48 -9.87 5.12
CA PRO A 86 -3.36 -10.75 5.46
C PRO A 86 -2.02 -10.30 4.88
N ASP A 87 -2.00 -9.85 3.62
CA ASP A 87 -0.74 -9.41 3.00
C ASP A 87 -0.22 -8.09 3.55
N HIS A 88 -1.12 -7.19 3.96
CA HIS A 88 -0.73 -5.93 4.60
C HIS A 88 -0.06 -6.23 5.94
N GLU A 89 -0.68 -7.10 6.73
CA GLU A 89 -0.18 -7.44 8.06
C GLU A 89 1.14 -8.23 7.97
N ALA A 90 1.27 -9.18 7.04
CA ALA A 90 2.51 -9.91 6.80
C ALA A 90 3.63 -9.00 6.33
N THR A 91 3.37 -8.11 5.37
CA THR A 91 4.33 -7.09 4.92
C THR A 91 4.79 -6.20 6.09
N ALA A 92 3.85 -5.80 6.94
CA ALA A 92 4.14 -4.95 8.09
C ALA A 92 4.97 -5.66 9.17
N ARG A 93 4.69 -6.94 9.44
CA ARG A 93 5.51 -7.75 10.37
C ARG A 93 6.92 -7.98 9.82
N ALA A 94 7.06 -8.31 8.54
CA ALA A 94 8.37 -8.45 7.89
C ALA A 94 9.17 -7.14 7.93
N GLY A 95 8.54 -6.01 7.59
CA GLY A 95 9.15 -4.69 7.65
C GLY A 95 9.58 -4.28 9.06
N LEU A 96 8.75 -4.58 10.07
CA LEU A 96 9.08 -4.33 11.48
C LEU A 96 10.28 -5.16 11.94
N TRP A 97 10.32 -6.44 11.58
CA TRP A 97 11.43 -7.32 11.92
C TRP A 97 12.73 -6.78 11.32
N ALA A 98 12.73 -6.47 10.02
CA ALA A 98 13.88 -5.94 9.31
C ALA A 98 14.34 -4.60 9.89
N SER A 99 13.39 -3.73 10.24
CA SER A 99 13.67 -2.43 10.87
C SER A 99 14.38 -2.59 12.21
N LYS A 100 13.91 -3.52 13.07
CA LYS A 100 14.57 -3.80 14.35
C LYS A 100 15.96 -4.37 14.17
N ALA A 101 16.14 -5.29 13.21
CA ALA A 101 17.42 -5.90 12.93
C ALA A 101 18.48 -4.87 12.48
N GLN A 102 18.07 -3.84 11.75
CA GLN A 102 18.96 -2.80 11.21
C GLN A 102 19.01 -1.50 12.02
N GLY A 103 18.23 -1.37 13.10
CA GLY A 103 18.17 -0.14 13.90
C GLY A 103 17.47 1.02 13.19
N CYS A 104 16.43 0.71 12.40
CA CYS A 104 15.58 1.69 11.72
C CYS A 104 14.41 2.12 12.62
N GLN A 105 13.86 3.31 12.36
CA GLN A 105 12.56 3.71 12.86
C GLN A 105 11.48 3.04 12.00
N PHE A 106 10.40 2.57 12.62
CA PHE A 106 9.30 1.92 11.91
C PHE A 106 8.00 2.68 12.17
N LEU A 107 7.31 3.06 11.09
CA LEU A 107 6.00 3.70 11.11
C LEU A 107 5.00 2.83 10.35
N GLU A 108 3.75 2.87 10.77
CA GLU A 108 2.66 2.12 10.16
C GLU A 108 1.64 3.07 9.50
N VAL A 109 1.05 2.66 8.38
CA VAL A 109 -0.04 3.39 7.72
C VAL A 109 -1.31 2.54 7.63
N PRO A 110 -2.45 2.98 8.18
CA PRO A 110 -3.72 2.30 7.96
C PRO A 110 -4.15 2.47 6.50
N ILE A 111 -4.41 1.36 5.81
CA ILE A 111 -4.92 1.34 4.43
C ILE A 111 -6.36 0.83 4.46
N TRP A 112 -6.57 -0.40 4.90
CA TRP A 112 -7.87 -1.02 5.05
C TRP A 112 -8.49 -0.81 6.43
N GLY A 113 -7.69 -0.43 7.43
CA GLY A 113 -8.17 -0.07 8.76
C GLY A 113 -9.34 0.93 8.72
N TRP A 114 -9.35 1.83 7.76
CA TRP A 114 -10.45 2.79 7.57
C TRP A 114 -11.81 2.16 7.22
N HIS A 115 -11.86 0.91 6.76
CA HIS A 115 -13.11 0.22 6.42
C HIS A 115 -13.84 -0.32 7.65
N TRP A 116 -13.12 -0.67 8.70
CA TRP A 116 -13.69 -1.44 9.82
C TRP A 116 -13.31 -0.90 11.19
N ALA A 117 -12.18 -0.19 11.33
CA ALA A 117 -11.74 0.31 12.63
C ALA A 117 -12.69 1.39 13.12
N ASP A 118 -13.47 1.06 14.13
CA ASP A 118 -14.44 1.97 14.72
C ASP A 118 -13.71 2.95 15.65
N PRO A 119 -13.77 4.26 15.37
CA PRO A 119 -13.05 5.26 16.15
C PRO A 119 -13.59 5.43 17.57
N VAL A 120 -14.81 4.94 17.87
CA VAL A 120 -15.46 5.04 19.18
C VAL A 120 -15.28 3.76 20.00
N ARG A 121 -15.18 2.59 19.35
CA ARG A 121 -15.03 1.30 20.05
C ARG A 121 -13.61 0.99 20.49
N GLY A 122 -12.64 1.81 20.10
CA GLY A 122 -11.24 1.69 20.51
C GLY A 122 -10.41 0.76 19.63
N ASP A 123 -10.92 0.36 18.47
CA ASP A 123 -10.21 -0.52 17.53
C ASP A 123 -9.03 0.21 16.85
N PHE A 124 -9.10 1.55 16.75
CA PHE A 124 -8.06 2.37 16.15
C PHE A 124 -7.09 2.94 17.21
N PRO A 125 -5.76 2.82 17.01
CA PRO A 125 -4.75 3.22 17.99
C PRO A 125 -4.49 4.74 17.97
N TRP A 126 -5.45 5.51 18.47
CA TRP A 126 -5.42 6.98 18.47
C TRP A 126 -4.23 7.57 19.24
N ASP A 127 -3.75 6.91 20.28
CA ASP A 127 -2.59 7.29 21.08
C ASP A 127 -1.27 7.29 20.28
N ARG A 128 -1.23 6.47 19.22
CA ARG A 128 -0.10 6.34 18.30
C ARG A 128 -0.27 7.16 17.02
N ALA A 129 -1.48 7.65 16.74
CA ALA A 129 -1.79 8.32 15.50
C ALA A 129 -1.19 9.73 15.43
N VAL A 130 -0.45 9.97 14.35
CA VAL A 130 0.13 11.27 14.02
C VAL A 130 -0.45 11.74 12.69
N ARG A 131 -0.95 12.97 12.69
CA ARG A 131 -1.47 13.65 11.50
C ARG A 131 -0.32 14.35 10.77
N VAL A 132 -0.13 14.04 9.50
CA VAL A 132 0.82 14.70 8.61
C VAL A 132 0.05 15.61 7.65
N ALA A 133 0.16 16.92 7.82
CA ALA A 133 -0.52 17.87 6.95
C ALA A 133 0.09 17.87 5.55
N LEU A 134 -0.75 17.85 4.51
CA LEU A 134 -0.30 17.92 3.12
C LEU A 134 -0.38 19.35 2.61
N SER A 135 0.62 19.78 1.85
CA SER A 135 0.54 21.05 1.12
C SER A 135 -0.48 20.94 -0.02
N ARG A 136 -0.88 22.09 -0.58
CA ARG A 136 -1.72 22.11 -1.78
C ARG A 136 -1.07 21.39 -2.96
N ALA A 137 0.26 21.51 -3.09
CA ALA A 137 1.02 20.84 -4.15
C ALA A 137 0.99 19.31 -3.96
N ASP A 138 1.18 18.82 -2.72
CA ASP A 138 1.13 17.39 -2.41
C ASP A 138 -0.28 16.82 -2.67
N LEU A 139 -1.33 17.56 -2.28
CA LEU A 139 -2.70 17.14 -2.55
C LEU A 139 -3.01 17.01 -4.04
N GLN A 140 -2.52 17.95 -4.85
CA GLN A 140 -2.68 17.90 -6.30
C GLN A 140 -1.86 16.78 -6.95
N ALA A 141 -0.64 16.55 -6.47
CA ALA A 141 0.21 15.44 -6.92
C ALA A 141 -0.43 14.08 -6.57
N LYS A 142 -0.87 13.90 -5.31
CA LYS A 142 -1.60 12.71 -4.85
C LYS A 142 -2.87 12.46 -5.66
N ALA A 143 -3.69 13.48 -5.88
CA ALA A 143 -4.92 13.34 -6.65
C ALA A 143 -4.65 12.87 -8.09
N ARG A 144 -3.61 13.40 -8.76
CA ARG A 144 -3.20 12.93 -10.09
C ARG A 144 -2.64 11.51 -10.06
N ALA A 145 -1.81 11.18 -9.08
CA ALA A 145 -1.22 9.85 -8.92
C ALA A 145 -2.29 8.77 -8.75
N ILE A 146 -3.35 9.05 -7.97
CA ILE A 146 -4.47 8.10 -7.78
C ILE A 146 -5.16 7.80 -9.10
N GLN A 147 -5.35 8.80 -9.97
CA GLN A 147 -6.01 8.60 -11.27
C GLN A 147 -5.25 7.69 -12.23
N ALA A 148 -3.97 7.39 -11.97
CA ALA A 148 -3.20 6.44 -12.76
C ALA A 148 -3.65 4.98 -12.57
N PHE A 149 -4.30 4.63 -11.45
CA PHE A 149 -4.72 3.27 -11.12
C PHE A 149 -6.06 2.89 -11.77
N ARG A 150 -6.13 2.90 -13.10
CA ARG A 150 -7.39 2.64 -13.86
C ARG A 150 -7.99 1.27 -13.55
N SER A 151 -7.16 0.23 -13.40
CA SER A 151 -7.56 -1.12 -12.97
C SER A 151 -8.15 -1.19 -11.55
N GLN A 152 -8.06 -0.10 -10.77
CA GLN A 152 -8.64 0.02 -9.44
C GLN A 152 -9.88 0.93 -9.41
N LEU A 153 -9.96 1.89 -10.33
CA LEU A 153 -10.98 2.93 -10.36
C LEU A 153 -12.12 2.64 -11.33
N GLU A 154 -11.90 1.76 -12.31
CA GLU A 154 -12.91 1.38 -13.29
C GLU A 154 -13.57 0.04 -12.92
N PRO A 155 -14.87 -0.14 -13.23
CA PRO A 155 -15.50 -1.45 -13.14
C PRO A 155 -14.92 -2.41 -14.18
N ASP A 156 -15.04 -3.70 -13.93
CA ASP A 156 -14.65 -4.73 -14.89
C ASP A 156 -15.82 -5.02 -15.85
N PRO A 157 -15.72 -4.68 -17.13
CA PRO A 157 -16.81 -4.88 -18.09
C PRO A 157 -17.05 -6.35 -18.44
N SER A 158 -16.09 -7.27 -18.20
CA SER A 158 -16.29 -8.70 -18.48
C SER A 158 -17.10 -9.42 -17.41
N THR A 159 -16.92 -9.05 -16.14
CA THR A 159 -17.62 -9.66 -15.00
C THR A 159 -18.80 -8.83 -14.52
N GLY A 160 -18.82 -7.54 -14.84
CA GLY A 160 -19.78 -6.57 -14.30
C GLY A 160 -19.47 -6.18 -12.84
N PHE A 161 -18.33 -6.60 -12.29
CA PHE A 161 -17.93 -6.22 -10.94
C PHE A 161 -17.61 -4.72 -10.86
N PRO A 162 -17.96 -4.07 -9.73
CA PRO A 162 -17.62 -2.66 -9.52
C PRO A 162 -16.11 -2.48 -9.41
N ALA A 163 -15.67 -1.22 -9.50
CA ALA A 163 -14.29 -0.86 -9.24
C ALA A 163 -13.83 -1.36 -7.85
N ILE A 164 -12.57 -1.81 -7.75
CA ILE A 164 -11.96 -2.24 -6.49
C ILE A 164 -11.98 -1.11 -5.44
N LEU A 165 -11.76 0.13 -5.90
CA LEU A 165 -11.81 1.33 -5.08
C LEU A 165 -13.04 2.18 -5.45
N PRO A 166 -14.22 1.90 -4.86
CA PRO A 166 -15.42 2.70 -5.11
C PRO A 166 -15.32 4.09 -4.47
N ASP A 167 -16.18 5.01 -4.91
CA ASP A 167 -16.14 6.44 -4.54
C ASP A 167 -16.05 6.70 -3.03
N PHE A 168 -16.78 5.94 -2.21
CA PHE A 168 -16.76 6.13 -0.74
C PHE A 168 -15.38 5.84 -0.13
N VAL A 169 -14.55 5.03 -0.77
CA VAL A 169 -13.15 4.79 -0.40
C VAL A 169 -12.30 5.96 -0.85
N LEU A 170 -12.52 6.46 -2.07
CA LEU A 170 -11.77 7.55 -2.66
C LEU A 170 -11.88 8.86 -1.88
N VAL A 171 -13.02 9.12 -1.23
CA VAL A 171 -13.23 10.28 -0.33
C VAL A 171 -12.09 10.41 0.69
N ARG A 172 -11.54 9.30 1.20
CA ARG A 172 -10.47 9.30 2.20
C ARG A 172 -9.15 9.81 1.63
N PHE A 173 -8.90 9.56 0.35
CA PHE A 173 -7.68 10.02 -0.31
C PHE A 173 -7.69 11.53 -0.61
N HIS A 174 -8.85 12.18 -0.54
CA HIS A 174 -8.99 13.64 -0.71
C HIS A 174 -8.76 14.44 0.58
N ARG A 175 -8.50 13.78 1.72
CA ARG A 175 -8.16 14.46 2.97
C ARG A 175 -6.92 15.33 2.80
N SER A 176 -6.90 16.49 3.46
CA SER A 176 -5.75 17.41 3.45
C SER A 176 -4.56 16.95 4.31
N PHE A 177 -4.52 15.67 4.67
CA PHE A 177 -3.56 15.08 5.60
C PHE A 177 -3.50 13.56 5.43
N GLU A 178 -2.37 12.98 5.81
CA GLU A 178 -2.22 11.55 6.06
C GLU A 178 -2.19 11.25 7.55
N VAL A 179 -2.40 9.99 7.90
CA VAL A 179 -2.25 9.48 9.27
C VAL A 179 -1.20 8.38 9.25
N VAL A 180 -0.18 8.52 10.10
CA VAL A 180 0.82 7.48 10.38
C VAL A 180 0.72 7.08 11.84
N LEU A 181 1.06 5.84 12.17
CA LEU A 181 1.14 5.34 13.53
C LEU A 181 2.61 5.17 13.90
N ARG A 182 3.01 5.74 15.03
CA ARG A 182 4.37 5.64 15.59
C ARG A 182 4.46 4.63 16.74
#